data_AF-A0A1Q2D618-F1
#
_entry.id   AF-A0A1Q2D618-F1
#
_cell.length_a   1.000
_cell.length_b   1.000
_cell.length_c   1.000
_cell.angle_alpha   90.00
_cell.angle_beta   90.00
_cell.angle_gamma   90.00
#
_symmetry.space_group_name_H-M   'P 1'
#
loop_
_entity.id
_entity.type
_entity.pdbx_description
1 polymer ?
#
loop_
_entity_poly.entity_id
_entity_poly.type
_entity_poly.pdbx_seq_one_letter_code
_entity_poly.pdbx_strand_id
1 'polypeptide(L)'
;MYCRQCGNKNGRTTTFCINCGNVLVSIASQEESATFYRCPYCKKQTATQDPFCEGCGYNFTTRKPATKRQQKYLRPETRRLKSNLMLLFNLCLLVLIVLFVIVYASFGR
;
A
#
# COMPACT_ATOMS: atom_id res chain seq x y z
N MET A 1 18.51 25.66 -17.38
CA MET A 1 18.90 24.60 -18.34
C MET A 1 19.34 25.23 -19.64
N TYR A 2 20.15 24.56 -20.45
CA TYR A 2 20.58 25.07 -21.75
C TYR A 2 19.72 24.46 -22.86
N CYS A 3 19.29 25.28 -23.83
CA CYS A 3 18.52 24.81 -24.98
C CYS A 3 19.41 23.94 -25.89
N ARG A 4 18.94 22.74 -26.24
CA ARG A 4 19.71 21.83 -27.13
C ARG A 4 19.74 22.29 -28.59
N GLN A 5 18.80 23.14 -29.01
CA GLN A 5 18.70 23.60 -30.38
C GLN A 5 19.53 24.87 -30.64
N CYS A 6 19.57 25.81 -29.68
CA CYS A 6 20.26 27.10 -29.88
C CYS A 6 21.31 27.43 -28.80
N GLY A 7 21.51 26.56 -27.82
CA GLY A 7 22.50 26.77 -26.74
C GLY A 7 22.12 27.82 -25.71
N ASN A 8 20.98 28.51 -25.82
CA ASN A 8 20.65 29.59 -24.90
C ASN A 8 20.37 29.10 -23.47
N LYS A 9 20.81 29.86 -22.47
CA LYS A 9 20.55 29.57 -21.04
C LYS A 9 19.13 30.01 -20.68
N ASN A 10 18.34 29.07 -20.16
CA ASN A 10 16.94 29.27 -19.77
C ASN A 10 16.73 28.91 -18.29
N GLY A 11 15.62 29.37 -17.70
CA GLY A 11 15.20 29.01 -16.35
C GLY A 11 14.96 27.50 -16.20
N ARG A 12 14.96 26.97 -14.96
CA ARG A 12 14.70 25.52 -14.74
C ARG A 12 13.22 25.15 -14.89
N THR A 13 12.33 26.13 -14.86
CA THR A 13 10.86 25.97 -14.92
C THR A 13 10.24 26.42 -16.25
N THR A 14 11.04 26.94 -17.19
CA THR A 14 10.55 27.45 -18.47
C THR A 14 10.28 26.29 -19.45
N THR A 15 9.05 26.18 -19.96
CA THR A 15 8.64 25.12 -20.90
C THR A 15 9.20 25.31 -22.32
N PHE A 16 9.53 26.55 -22.70
CA PHE A 16 10.03 26.90 -24.03
C PHE A 16 11.29 27.75 -23.92
N CYS A 17 12.15 27.66 -24.93
CA CYS A 17 13.35 28.46 -25.04
C CYS A 17 12.97 29.91 -25.38
N ILE A 18 13.35 30.85 -24.53
CA ILE A 18 13.06 32.28 -24.73
C ILE A 18 13.67 32.85 -26.02
N ASN A 19 14.72 32.21 -26.53
CA ASN A 19 15.44 32.70 -27.71
C ASN A 19 14.94 32.10 -29.03
N CYS A 20 14.58 30.80 -29.06
CA CYS A 20 14.26 30.12 -30.32
C CYS A 20 12.91 29.42 -30.32
N GLY A 21 12.11 29.55 -29.26
CA GLY A 21 10.79 28.93 -29.13
C GLY A 21 10.79 27.41 -28.97
N ASN A 22 11.95 26.74 -29.09
CA ASN A 22 12.01 25.28 -28.97
C ASN A 22 11.57 24.80 -27.58
N VAL A 23 10.88 23.67 -27.53
CA VAL A 23 10.41 23.07 -26.28
C VAL A 23 11.61 22.65 -25.43
N LEU A 24 11.62 23.14 -24.19
CA LEU A 24 12.55 22.71 -23.16
C LEU A 24 11.81 21.69 -22.32
N VAL A 25 12.14 20.40 -22.51
CA VAL A 25 11.58 19.32 -21.69
C VAL A 25 11.98 19.58 -20.24
N SER A 26 11.04 20.10 -19.45
CA SER A 26 11.23 20.43 -18.04
C SER A 26 10.98 19.17 -17.20
N ILE A 27 11.85 18.97 -16.21
CA ILE A 27 11.77 17.88 -15.23
C ILE A 27 10.68 18.25 -14.20
N ALA A 28 9.45 18.45 -14.67
CA ALA A 28 8.26 18.67 -13.87
C ALA A 28 7.20 17.58 -14.12
N SER A 29 7.55 16.53 -14.84
CA SER A 29 6.80 15.28 -14.96
C SER A 29 7.60 14.12 -14.37
N GLN A 30 7.83 14.17 -13.06
CA GLN A 30 7.82 12.93 -12.26
C GLN A 30 6.37 12.58 -11.91
N GLU A 31 5.49 12.55 -12.91
CA GLU A 31 4.21 11.86 -12.81
C GLU A 31 4.45 10.43 -13.27
N GLU A 32 4.46 9.52 -12.29
CA GLU A 32 3.86 8.19 -12.35
C GLU A 32 3.76 7.53 -13.74
N SER A 33 4.89 7.37 -14.43
CA SER A 33 5.04 6.17 -15.24
C SER A 33 5.10 5.03 -14.23
N ALA A 34 3.99 4.30 -14.09
CA ALA A 34 3.94 3.02 -13.40
C ALA A 34 4.92 2.07 -14.12
N THR A 35 6.20 2.24 -13.80
CA THR A 35 7.29 1.43 -14.27
C THR A 35 7.19 0.14 -13.51
N PHE A 36 6.42 -0.79 -14.06
CA PHE A 36 6.36 -2.14 -13.52
C PHE A 36 7.78 -2.71 -13.48
N TYR A 37 8.29 -2.95 -12.29
CA TYR A 37 9.62 -3.50 -12.10
C TYR A 37 9.49 -4.93 -11.57
N ARG A 38 10.39 -5.81 -12.03
CA ARG A 38 10.46 -7.19 -11.58
C ARG A 38 11.41 -7.29 -10.41
N CYS A 39 10.96 -7.91 -9.31
CA CYS A 39 11.82 -8.20 -8.18
C CYS A 39 13.00 -9.07 -8.64
N PRO A 40 14.27 -8.69 -8.37
CA PRO A 40 15.43 -9.47 -8.81
C PRO A 40 15.50 -10.83 -8.12
N TYR A 41 14.91 -10.96 -6.92
CA TYR A 41 14.92 -12.15 -6.09
C TYR A 41 13.81 -13.15 -6.46
N CYS A 42 12.54 -12.74 -6.45
CA CYS A 42 11.41 -13.65 -6.70
C CYS A 42 10.74 -13.50 -8.09
N LYS A 43 11.21 -12.57 -8.92
CA LYS A 43 10.70 -12.27 -10.28
C LYS A 43 9.25 -11.78 -10.37
N LYS A 44 8.54 -11.62 -9.25
CA LYS A 44 7.21 -11.02 -9.23
C LYS A 44 7.26 -9.57 -9.70
N GLN A 45 6.23 -9.17 -10.46
CA GLN A 45 6.08 -7.82 -11.00
C GLN A 45 5.35 -6.95 -9.97
N THR A 46 5.89 -5.76 -9.69
CA THR A 46 5.30 -4.82 -8.72
C THR A 46 5.09 -3.47 -9.40
N ALA A 47 3.93 -2.86 -9.15
CA ALA A 47 3.53 -1.58 -9.73
C ALA A 47 3.93 -0.38 -8.84
N THR A 48 4.15 -0.61 -7.55
CA THR A 48 4.40 0.41 -6.53
C THR A 48 5.88 0.56 -6.24
N GLN A 49 6.39 1.79 -6.11
CA GLN A 49 7.78 2.05 -5.67
C GLN A 49 8.01 1.73 -4.18
N ASP A 50 7.28 0.77 -3.61
CA ASP A 50 7.43 0.38 -2.23
C ASP A 50 8.86 -0.09 -1.95
N PRO A 51 9.44 0.25 -0.79
CA PRO A 51 10.80 -0.17 -0.44
C PRO A 51 10.94 -1.68 -0.28
N PHE A 52 9.85 -2.44 -0.28
CA PHE A 52 9.82 -3.89 -0.12
C PHE A 52 8.95 -4.57 -1.18
N CYS A 53 9.38 -5.76 -1.64
CA CYS A 53 8.59 -6.59 -2.53
C CYS A 53 7.44 -7.26 -1.78
N GLU A 54 6.19 -7.06 -2.19
CA GLU A 54 5.03 -7.73 -1.58
C GLU A 54 5.05 -9.26 -1.71
N GLY A 55 5.72 -9.79 -2.73
CA GLY A 55 5.78 -11.23 -3.00
C GLY A 55 6.79 -11.98 -2.12
N CYS A 56 7.88 -11.34 -1.69
CA CYS A 56 8.96 -12.03 -0.96
C CYS A 56 9.62 -11.21 0.16
N GLY A 57 9.22 -9.95 0.33
CA GLY A 57 9.77 -8.99 1.29
C GLY A 57 11.16 -8.46 0.96
N TYR A 58 11.71 -8.73 -0.23
CA TYR A 58 13.00 -8.19 -0.66
C TYR A 58 13.02 -6.66 -0.56
N ASN A 59 14.01 -6.09 0.12
CA ASN A 59 14.12 -4.66 0.31
C ASN A 59 14.91 -4.03 -0.86
N PHE A 60 14.26 -3.18 -1.64
CA PHE A 60 14.84 -2.54 -2.83
C PHE A 60 15.86 -1.46 -2.47
N THR A 61 15.71 -0.80 -1.32
CA THR A 61 16.62 0.26 -0.83
C THR A 61 17.98 -0.30 -0.40
N THR A 62 17.98 -1.41 0.34
CA THR A 62 19.17 -2.03 0.93
C THR A 62 19.69 -3.22 0.12
N ARG A 63 18.92 -3.65 -0.89
CA ARG A 63 19.20 -4.82 -1.74
C ARG A 63 19.41 -6.11 -0.94
N LYS A 64 18.58 -6.33 0.08
CA LYS A 64 18.69 -7.49 0.98
C LYS A 64 17.41 -8.35 0.95
N PRO A 65 17.53 -9.69 1.06
CA PRO A 65 16.38 -10.56 1.23
C PRO A 65 15.70 -10.29 2.58
N ALA A 66 14.39 -10.53 2.65
CA ALA A 66 13.62 -10.37 3.87
C ALA A 66 14.20 -11.25 4.98
N THR A 67 14.60 -10.63 6.09
CA THR A 67 14.91 -11.39 7.30
C THR A 67 13.61 -11.75 8.02
N LYS A 68 13.55 -12.91 8.69
CA LYS A 68 12.36 -13.38 9.42
C LYS A 68 11.78 -12.35 10.41
N ARG A 69 12.57 -11.37 10.87
CA ARG A 69 12.11 -10.27 11.72
C ARG A 69 11.21 -9.27 11.00
N GLN A 70 11.41 -9.01 9.71
CA GLN A 70 10.66 -8.01 8.94
C GLN A 70 9.25 -8.49 8.54
N GLN A 71 9.05 -9.81 8.43
CA GLN A 71 7.72 -10.39 8.18
C GLN A 71 6.68 -10.04 9.26
N LYS A 72 7.11 -9.66 10.48
CA LYS A 72 6.20 -9.23 11.55
C LYS A 72 5.52 -7.88 11.26
N TYR A 73 6.17 -7.01 10.48
CA TYR A 73 5.66 -5.67 10.16
C TYR A 73 4.75 -5.66 8.92
N LEU A 74 4.84 -6.66 8.03
CA LEU A 74 3.98 -6.80 6.85
C LEU A 74 2.62 -7.48 7.13
N ARG A 75 2.18 -7.52 8.40
CA ARG A 75 0.87 -8.09 8.75
C ARG A 75 -0.19 -6.98 8.66
N PRO A 76 -1.17 -7.05 7.74
CA PRO A 76 -2.25 -6.07 7.69
C PRO A 76 -3.02 -6.07 9.02
N GLU A 77 -3.43 -4.89 9.47
CA GLU A 77 -4.08 -4.63 10.77
C GLU A 77 -5.53 -5.15 10.84
N THR A 78 -5.85 -6.26 10.18
CA THR A 78 -7.22 -6.80 10.10
C THR A 78 -7.63 -7.63 11.32
N ARG A 79 -6.79 -7.74 12.36
CA ARG A 79 -7.08 -8.54 13.57
C ARG A 79 -7.89 -7.84 14.65
N ARG A 80 -7.93 -6.49 14.69
CA ARG A 80 -8.64 -5.80 15.78
C ARG A 80 -10.16 -5.82 15.65
N LEU A 81 -10.71 -5.94 14.44
CA LEU A 81 -12.16 -5.83 14.22
C LEU A 81 -12.94 -7.11 14.57
N LYS A 82 -12.30 -8.29 14.49
CA LYS A 82 -12.96 -9.59 14.75
C LYS A 82 -13.17 -9.92 16.23
N SER A 83 -12.45 -9.25 17.14
CA SER A 83 -12.52 -9.56 18.58
C SER A 83 -13.86 -9.15 19.19
N ASN A 84 -14.37 -7.97 18.83
CA ASN A 84 -15.62 -7.45 19.40
C ASN A 84 -16.83 -8.19 18.84
N LEU A 85 -16.78 -8.60 17.57
CA LEU A 85 -17.86 -9.34 16.92
C LEU A 85 -18.07 -10.74 17.53
N MET A 86 -16.98 -11.44 17.87
CA MET A 86 -17.05 -12.73 18.55
C MET A 86 -17.62 -12.62 19.97
N LEU A 87 -17.28 -11.56 20.70
CA LEU A 87 -17.79 -11.35 22.07
C LEU A 87 -19.29 -11.01 22.09
N LEU A 88 -19.74 -10.19 21.13
CA LEU A 88 -21.16 -9.85 20.97
C LEU A 88 -22.01 -11.07 20.60
N PHE A 89 -21.53 -11.93 19.69
CA PHE A 89 -22.22 -13.15 19.32
C PHE A 89 -22.40 -14.10 20.51
N ASN A 90 -21.33 -14.30 21.30
CA ASN A 90 -21.38 -15.17 22.48
C ASN A 90 -22.32 -14.62 23.58
N LEU A 91 -22.32 -13.30 23.81
CA LEU A 91 -23.23 -12.68 24.79
C LEU A 91 -24.70 -12.84 24.37
N CYS A 92 -25.00 -12.61 23.08
CA CYS A 92 -26.36 -12.75 22.55
C CYS A 92 -26.88 -14.19 22.67
N LEU A 93 -26.04 -15.18 22.33
CA LEU A 93 -26.39 -16.60 22.44
C LEU A 93 -26.69 -17.02 23.88
N LEU A 94 -25.91 -16.52 24.86
CA LEU A 94 -26.15 -16.80 26.28
C LEU A 94 -27.51 -16.24 26.74
N VAL A 95 -27.83 -14.99 26.36
CA VAL A 95 -29.12 -14.38 26.69
C VAL A 95 -30.30 -15.16 26.11
N LEU A 96 -30.20 -15.61 24.85
CA LEU A 96 -31.25 -16.42 24.22
C LEU A 96 -31.47 -17.76 24.94
N ILE A 97 -30.40 -18.43 25.37
CA ILE A 97 -30.50 -19.69 26.14
C ILE A 97 -31.21 -19.44 27.47
N VAL A 98 -30.84 -18.38 28.20
CA VAL A 98 -31.47 -18.06 29.49
C VAL A 98 -32.96 -17.76 29.32
N LEU A 99 -33.34 -16.99 28.31
CA LEU A 99 -34.75 -16.72 28.01
C LEU A 99 -35.51 -17.99 27.68
N PHE A 100 -34.91 -18.87 26.88
CA PHE A 100 -35.50 -20.17 26.54
C PHE A 100 -35.74 -21.02 27.79
N VAL A 101 -34.77 -21.10 28.70
CA VAL A 101 -34.91 -21.82 29.98
C VAL A 101 -36.02 -21.23 30.85
N ILE A 102 -36.11 -19.89 30.95
CA ILE A 102 -37.16 -19.23 31.74
C ILE A 102 -38.54 -19.54 31.17
N VAL A 103 -38.72 -19.44 29.85
CA VAL A 103 -39.98 -19.76 29.18
C VAL A 103 -40.34 -21.23 29.40
N TYR A 104 -39.40 -22.14 29.16
CA TYR A 104 -39.64 -23.58 29.33
C TYR A 104 -39.99 -23.94 30.78
N ALA A 105 -39.32 -23.33 31.76
CA ALA A 105 -39.64 -23.51 33.18
C ALA A 105 -41.00 -22.93 33.56
N SER A 106 -41.46 -21.89 32.86
CA SER A 106 -42.77 -21.26 33.08
C SER A 106 -43.92 -22.04 32.43
N PHE A 107 -43.65 -22.75 31.33
CA PHE A 107 -44.62 -23.59 30.62
C PHE A 107 -44.65 -25.04 31.12
N GLY A 108 -43.58 -25.52 31.76
CA GLY A 108 -43.47 -26.87 32.32
C GLY A 108 -43.99 -27.02 33.75
N ARG A 109 -44.56 -25.96 34.33
CA ARG A 109 -45.32 -25.96 35.59
C ARG A 109 -46.81 -25.84 35.27
#